data_AF-A0A7S7NM72-F1
#
_entry.id   AF-A0A7S7NM72-F1
#
_cell.length_a   1.000
_cell.length_b   1.000
_cell.length_c   1.000
_cell.angle_alpha   90.00
_cell.angle_beta   90.00
_cell.angle_gamma   90.00
#
_symmetry.space_group_name_H-M   'P 1'
#
loop_
_entity.id
_entity.type
_entity.pdbx_description
1 polymer ?
#
loop_
_entity_poly.entity_id
_entity_poly.type
_entity_poly.pdbx_seq_one_letter_code
_entity_poly.pdbx_strand_id
1 'polypeptide(L)'
;MEADAYVLAEIPGFGRIYDCGGCGNLHLSIGPVSLTLTPEAYMQLTALLNTSAAQFEMLLHSRRMNAPHQLPGSMPPGLEGL
;
A
#
# COMPACT_ATOMS: atom_id res chain seq x y z
N MET A 1 -14.29 -9.13 13.00
CA MET A 1 -14.39 -10.39 12.25
C MET A 1 -13.24 -10.43 11.26
N GLU A 2 -12.15 -11.12 11.60
CA GLU A 2 -10.95 -11.35 10.75
C GLU A 2 -11.10 -12.68 9.96
N ALA A 3 -12.24 -12.86 9.28
CA ALA A 3 -12.60 -14.18 8.74
C ALA A 3 -11.92 -14.57 7.41
N ASP A 4 -11.18 -13.65 6.76
CA ASP A 4 -10.63 -13.88 5.41
C ASP A 4 -9.09 -13.78 5.31
N ALA A 5 -8.39 -13.70 6.44
CA ALA A 5 -6.93 -13.67 6.41
C ALA A 5 -6.35 -15.09 6.21
N TYR A 6 -5.72 -15.35 5.07
CA TYR A 6 -5.08 -16.64 4.77
C TYR A 6 -3.56 -16.54 4.93
N VAL A 7 -3.00 -17.28 5.90
CA VAL A 7 -1.55 -17.30 6.13
C VAL A 7 -0.87 -18.12 5.03
N LEU A 8 0.05 -17.48 4.32
CA LEU A 8 0.84 -18.10 3.25
C LEU A 8 2.12 -18.74 3.80
N ALA A 9 2.76 -18.09 4.77
CA ALA A 9 3.97 -18.59 5.42
C ALA A 9 4.16 -17.96 6.81
N GLU A 10 4.70 -18.73 7.75
CA GLU A 10 5.09 -18.25 9.07
C GLU A 10 6.38 -18.93 9.53
N ILE A 11 7.33 -18.13 10.00
CA ILE A 11 8.56 -18.59 10.65
C ILE A 11 8.56 -18.01 12.07
N PRO A 12 8.40 -18.85 13.11
CA PRO A 12 8.40 -18.40 14.50
C PRO A 12 9.65 -17.57 14.83
N GLY A 13 9.45 -16.38 15.39
CA GLY A 13 10.52 -15.44 15.74
C GLY A 13 11.04 -14.58 14.58
N PHE A 14 10.68 -14.87 13.32
CA PHE A 14 11.04 -14.04 12.17
C PHE A 14 9.87 -13.24 11.61
N GLY A 15 8.71 -13.86 11.40
CA GLY A 15 7.57 -13.15 10.82
C GLY A 15 6.58 -14.05 10.09
N ARG A 16 5.58 -13.42 9.47
CA ARG A 16 4.52 -14.08 8.68
C ARG A 16 4.11 -13.27 7.46
N ILE A 17 3.66 -13.98 6.44
CA ILE A 17 3.03 -13.44 5.23
C ILE A 17 1.60 -13.97 5.20
N TYR A 18 0.63 -13.08 5.04
CA TYR A 18 -0.78 -13.45 4.91
C TYR A 18 -1.47 -12.61 3.83
N ASP A 19 -2.36 -13.26 3.07
CA ASP A 19 -3.33 -12.55 2.26
C ASP A 19 -4.41 -12.00 3.20
N CYS A 20 -4.65 -10.70 3.14
CA CYS A 20 -5.62 -10.03 4.01
C CYS A 20 -7.07 -10.35 3.60
N GLY A 21 -7.31 -10.71 2.33
CA GLY A 21 -8.64 -10.98 1.76
C GLY A 21 -9.58 -9.77 1.67
N GLY A 22 -9.50 -8.81 2.60
CA GLY A 22 -10.37 -7.63 2.65
C GLY A 22 -9.82 -6.38 1.94
N CYS A 23 -8.49 -6.19 1.92
CA CYS A 23 -7.87 -5.01 1.31
C CYS A 23 -7.25 -5.26 -0.07
N GLY A 24 -7.26 -6.51 -0.56
CA GLY A 24 -6.65 -6.91 -1.83
C GLY A 24 -5.11 -6.83 -1.84
N ASN A 25 -4.46 -6.73 -0.67
CA ASN A 25 -3.01 -6.70 -0.55
C ASN A 25 -2.50 -7.87 0.30
N LEU A 26 -1.29 -8.32 -0.01
CA LEU A 26 -0.53 -9.21 0.86
C LEU A 26 0.08 -8.40 2.01
N HIS A 27 -0.13 -8.86 3.23
CA HIS A 27 0.44 -8.26 4.41
C HIS A 27 1.67 -9.06 4.86
N LEU A 28 2.79 -8.35 4.99
CA LEU A 28 4.04 -8.88 5.51
C LEU A 28 4.26 -8.32 6.91
N SER A 29 4.40 -9.21 7.89
CA SER A 29 4.83 -8.86 9.24
C SER A 29 6.19 -9.50 9.46
N ILE A 30 7.23 -8.67 9.56
CA ILE A 30 8.57 -9.09 9.98
C ILE A 30 8.71 -8.70 11.45
N GLY A 31 9.42 -9.53 12.21
CA GLY A 31 9.81 -9.25 13.58
C GLY A 31 10.60 -7.94 13.72
N PRO A 32 10.99 -7.57 14.95
CA PRO A 32 11.62 -6.28 15.21
C PRO A 32 12.87 -6.09 14.34
N VAL A 33 12.90 -4.99 13.58
CA VAL A 33 14.06 -4.57 12.80
C VAL A 33 14.80 -3.51 13.61
N SER A 34 16.06 -3.76 13.95
CA SER A 34 16.94 -2.79 14.58
C SER A 34 17.97 -2.28 13.59
N LEU A 35 18.06 -0.96 13.44
CA LEU A 35 19.06 -0.28 12.62
C LEU A 35 20.05 0.42 13.55
N THR A 36 21.33 0.07 13.44
CA THR A 36 22.40 0.79 14.13
C THR A 36 22.87 1.92 13.23
N LEU A 37 22.69 3.16 13.68
CA LEU A 37 23.02 4.36 12.92
C LEU A 37 23.97 5.25 13.73
N THR A 38 24.87 5.96 13.05
CA THR A 38 25.54 7.11 13.67
C THR A 38 24.53 8.26 13.85
N PRO A 39 24.79 9.23 14.74
CA PRO A 39 23.92 10.40 14.89
C PRO A 39 23.65 11.13 13.57
N GLU A 40 24.65 11.26 12.70
CA GLU A 40 24.53 11.91 11.39
C GLU A 40 23.62 11.11 10.45
N ALA A 41 23.80 9.79 10.39
CA ALA A 41 22.96 8.92 9.58
C ALA A 41 21.50 8.91 10.07
N TYR A 42 21.27 9.01 11.38
CA TYR A 42 19.93 9.15 11.94
C TYR A 42 19.25 10.44 11.48
N MET A 43 19.97 11.57 11.48
CA MET A 43 19.45 12.84 10.97
C MET A 43 19.12 12.77 9.47
N GLN A 44 19.98 12.11 8.68
CA GLN A 44 19.75 11.88 7.25
C GLN A 44 18.52 10.99 6.99
N LEU A 45 18.35 9.91 7.77
CA LEU A 45 17.16 9.06 7.69
C LEU A 45 15.89 9.84 8.02
N THR A 46 15.93 10.67 9.06
CA THR A 46 14.80 11.53 9.45
C THR A 46 14.44 12.51 8.32
N ALA A 47 15.43 13.14 7.70
CA ALA A 47 15.22 14.01 6.54
C ALA A 47 14.62 13.24 5.36
N LEU A 48 15.14 12.06 5.05
CA LEU A 48 14.65 11.20 3.98
C LEU A 48 13.17 10.83 4.18
N LEU A 49 12.80 10.41 5.40
CA LEU A 49 11.41 10.07 5.73
C LEU A 49 10.49 11.28 5.56
N ASN A 50 10.89 12.46 6.06
CA ASN A 50 10.10 13.69 5.91
C ASN A 50 9.92 14.10 4.44
N THR A 51 10.99 14.06 3.65
CA THR A 51 10.91 14.34 2.21
C THR A 51 10.01 13.33 1.49
N SER A 52 10.10 12.05 1.85
CA SER A 52 9.26 11.01 1.24
C SER A 52 7.77 11.23 1.52
N ALA A 53 7.41 11.64 2.75
CA ALA A 53 6.03 11.91 3.13
C ALA A 53 5.45 13.08 2.33
N ALA A 54 6.20 14.18 2.20
CA ALA A 54 5.77 15.34 1.41
C ALA A 54 5.58 14.99 -0.08
N GLN A 55 6.51 14.24 -0.68
CA GLN A 55 6.40 13.79 -2.07
C GLN A 55 5.23 12.83 -2.27
N PHE A 56 4.97 11.96 -1.29
CA PHE A 56 3.84 11.04 -1.34
C PHE A 56 2.49 11.78 -1.31
N GLU A 57 2.36 12.83 -0.50
CA GLU A 57 1.17 13.68 -0.48
C GLU A 57 0.93 14.34 -1.86
N MET A 58 1.98 14.88 -2.49
CA MET A 58 1.90 15.43 -3.85
C MET A 58 1.48 14.39 -4.89
N LEU A 59 1.97 13.17 -4.78
CA LEU A 59 1.59 12.06 -5.66
C LEU A 59 0.11 11.72 -5.50
N LEU A 60 -0.40 11.63 -4.27
CA LEU A 60 -1.81 11.37 -4.00
C LEU A 60 -2.70 12.50 -4.54
N HIS A 61 -2.28 13.75 -4.39
CA HIS A 61 -3.00 14.89 -4.95
C HIS A 61 -3.07 14.81 -6.48
N SER A 62 -1.94 14.54 -7.13
CA SER A 62 -1.85 14.39 -8.59
C SER A 62 -2.74 13.25 -9.12
N ARG A 63 -2.80 12.11 -8.41
CA ARG A 63 -3.66 10.98 -8.78
C ARG A 63 -5.15 11.32 -8.70
N ARG A 64 -5.57 12.10 -7.71
CA ARG A 64 -6.97 12.54 -7.59
C ARG A 64 -7.38 13.49 -8.72
N MET A 65 -6.49 14.40 -9.10
CA MET A 65 -6.74 15.35 -10.19
C MET A 65 -6.72 14.69 -11.58
N ASN A 66 -5.90 13.66 -11.77
CA ASN A 66 -5.79 12.94 -13.03
C ASN A 66 -6.70 11.71 -13.13
N ALA A 67 -7.58 11.47 -12.14
CA ALA A 67 -8.57 10.41 -12.25
C ALA A 67 -9.54 10.77 -13.39
N PRO A 68 -9.69 9.91 -14.43
CA PRO A 68 -10.61 10.19 -15.50
C PRO A 68 -12.02 10.33 -14.93
N HIS A 69 -12.66 11.46 -15.24
CA HIS A 69 -14.06 11.70 -14.95
C HIS A 69 -14.87 10.64 -15.69
N GLN A 70 -15.27 9.56 -15.01
CA GLN A 70 -16.26 8.62 -15.56
C GLN A 70 -17.56 9.40 -15.72
N LEU A 71 -17.85 9.80 -16.95
CA LEU A 71 -19.14 10.37 -17.30
C LEU A 71 -20.22 9.32 -16.95
N PRO A 72 -21.24 9.65 -16.15
CA PRO A 72 -22.34 8.74 -15.89
C PRO A 72 -23.12 8.57 -17.20
N GLY A 73 -22.96 7.42 -17.88
CA GLY A 73 -23.83 7.09 -19.01
C GLY A 73 -23.23 6.31 -20.18
N SER A 74 -21.96 5.93 -20.19
CA SER A 74 -21.46 5.06 -21.27
C SER A 74 -21.94 3.62 -21.07
N MET A 75 -23.08 3.27 -21.67
CA MET A 75 -23.47 1.87 -21.89
C MET A 75 -22.38 1.15 -22.70
N PRO A 76 -22.03 -0.10 -22.38
CA PRO A 76 -21.15 -0.89 -23.22
C PRO A 76 -21.82 -1.15 -24.58
N PRO A 77 -21.09 -1.06 -25.71
CA PRO A 77 -21.61 -1.45 -27.01
C PRO A 77 -21.84 -2.97 -27.02
N GLY A 78 -23.08 -3.41 -27.22
CA GLY A 78 -23.38 -4.85 -27.30
C GLY A 78 -24.81 -5.29 -26.95
N LEU A 79 -25.76 -4.39 -26.69
CA LEU A 79 -27.17 -4.74 -26.52
C LEU A 79 -28.05 -4.02 -27.55
N GLU A 80 -27.72 -4.19 -28.83
CA GLU A 80 -28.66 -3.94 -29.92
C GLU A 80 -29.23 -5.28 -30.37
N GLY A 81 -30.49 -5.54 -30.03
CA GLY A 81 -31.29 -6.61 -30.63
C GLY A 81 -31.27 -7.95 -29.91
N LEU A 82 -32.13 -8.09 -28.90
CA LEU A 82 -32.88 -9.31 -28.60
C LEU A 82 -34.34 -8.94 -28.32
#